data_AF-A0A5D3CSN5-F1
#
_entry.id   AF-A0A5D3CSN5-F1
#
_cell.length_a   1.000
_cell.length_b   1.000
_cell.length_c   1.000
_cell.angle_alpha   90.00
_cell.angle_beta   90.00
_cell.angle_gamma   90.00
#
_symmetry.space_group_name_H-M   'P 1'
#
loop_
_entity.id
_entity.type
_entity.pdbx_description
1 polymer ?
#
loop_
_entity_poly.entity_id
_entity_poly.type
_entity_poly.pdbx_seq_one_letter_code
_entity_poly.pdbx_strand_id
1 'polypeptide(L)'
;MYCHAPLVCGRYFSASTREVRVTADLLSGYLFLLDEITTSRIVPLGKRNHRLELLIGNLQAPVFSLVLKPAEALTTGAKLTTILNA
;
A
#
# COMPACT_ATOMS: atom_id res chain seq x y z
N MET A 1 7.91 -12.09 -8.26
CA MET A 1 7.55 -10.90 -7.45
C MET A 1 8.84 -10.42 -6.81
N TYR A 2 9.47 -9.38 -7.37
CA TYR A 2 10.71 -8.84 -6.80
C TYR A 2 10.35 -7.68 -5.87
N CYS A 3 10.52 -7.92 -4.58
CA CYS A 3 10.28 -6.95 -3.52
C CYS A 3 11.64 -6.66 -2.91
N HIS A 4 12.18 -5.48 -3.19
CA HIS A 4 13.45 -5.06 -2.62
C HIS A 4 13.22 -4.55 -1.20
N ALA A 5 13.95 -5.07 -0.21
CA ALA A 5 13.95 -4.53 1.14
C ALA A 5 14.25 -3.01 1.11
N PRO A 6 13.54 -2.18 1.89
CA PRO A 6 12.65 -2.51 3.02
C PRO A 6 11.16 -2.71 2.66
N LEU A 7 10.82 -2.94 1.38
CA LEU A 7 9.42 -3.02 0.94
C LEU A 7 8.72 -4.29 1.41
N VAL A 8 7.65 -4.12 2.18
CA VAL A 8 6.67 -5.18 2.41
C VAL A 8 5.85 -5.37 1.13
N CYS A 9 5.79 -6.60 0.63
CA CYS A 9 4.93 -6.97 -0.47
C CYS A 9 3.74 -7.80 0.00
N GLY A 10 2.56 -7.20 -0.08
CA GLY A 10 1.31 -7.80 0.31
C GLY A 10 0.69 -8.58 -0.84
N ARG A 11 -0.18 -9.54 -0.51
CA ARG A 11 -1.21 -10.07 -1.40
C ARG A 11 -2.59 -9.52 -1.06
N TYR A 12 -2.81 -9.19 0.22
CA TYR A 12 -4.06 -8.64 0.71
C TYR A 12 -3.82 -7.32 1.41
N PHE A 13 -4.75 -6.40 1.20
CA PHE A 13 -4.74 -5.06 1.76
C PHE A 13 -6.12 -4.74 2.32
N SER A 14 -6.15 -4.25 3.55
CA SER A 14 -7.34 -3.75 4.22
C SER A 14 -7.00 -2.44 4.92
N ALA A 15 -7.81 -1.40 4.69
CA ALA A 15 -7.64 -0.10 5.32
C ALA A 15 -8.91 0.30 6.06
N SER A 16 -8.73 0.83 7.26
CA SER A 16 -9.77 1.41 8.11
C SER A 16 -9.33 2.79 8.61
N THR A 17 -10.21 3.49 9.33
CA THR A 17 -9.95 4.83 9.87
C THR A 17 -8.83 4.90 10.91
N ARG A 18 -8.29 3.75 11.35
CA ARG A 18 -7.24 3.68 12.38
C ARG A 18 -5.98 2.95 11.94
N GLU A 19 -6.10 2.05 10.97
CA GLU A 19 -5.03 1.12 10.64
C GLU A 19 -5.12 0.64 9.19
N VAL A 20 -3.95 0.31 8.66
CA VAL A 20 -3.78 -0.36 7.38
C VAL A 20 -3.10 -1.69 7.63
N ARG A 21 -3.80 -2.77 7.26
CA ARG A 21 -3.29 -4.13 7.34
C ARG A 21 -2.89 -4.63 5.97
N VAL A 22 -1.68 -5.14 5.93
CA VAL A 22 -1.07 -5.74 4.77
C VAL A 22 -0.71 -7.16 5.10
N THR A 23 -1.15 -8.12 4.30
CA THR A 23 -0.78 -9.52 4.51
C THR A 23 0.01 -10.02 3.30
N ALA A 24 1.28 -10.39 3.52
CA ALA A 24 2.20 -10.91 2.51
C ALA A 24 1.96 -12.40 2.23
N ASP A 25 1.68 -13.17 3.29
CA ASP A 25 1.34 -14.59 3.27
C ASP A 25 0.42 -14.92 4.46
N LEU A 26 -0.16 -16.12 4.51
CA LEU A 26 -1.13 -16.56 5.54
C LEU A 26 -0.64 -16.35 6.99
N LEU A 27 0.68 -16.28 7.19
CA LEU A 27 1.33 -16.14 8.50
C LEU A 27 2.08 -14.82 8.69
N SER A 28 2.16 -13.97 7.68
CA SER A 28 2.97 -12.75 7.71
C SER A 28 2.15 -11.53 7.33
N GLY A 29 1.66 -10.84 8.35
CA GLY A 29 0.97 -9.57 8.26
C GLY A 29 1.79 -8.44 8.84
N TYR A 30 1.78 -7.31 8.17
CA TYR A 30 2.27 -6.04 8.66
C TYR A 30 1.07 -5.14 8.95
N LEU A 31 1.04 -4.60 10.15
CA LEU A 31 0.03 -3.65 10.59
C LEU A 31 0.72 -2.30 10.69
N PHE A 32 0.20 -1.34 9.95
CA PHE A 32 0.65 0.05 9.97
C PHE A 32 -0.47 0.90 10.57
N LEU A 33 -0.11 1.78 11.50
CA LEU A 33 -1.08 2.74 12.01
C LEU A 33 -1.33 3.81 10.94
N LEU A 34 -2.55 4.33 10.87
CA LEU A 34 -2.89 5.35 9.87
C LEU A 34 -2.06 6.63 10.06
N ASP A 35 -1.78 6.98 11.32
CA ASP A 35 -0.94 8.12 11.71
C ASP A 35 0.50 8.05 11.16
N GLU A 36 1.00 6.84 10.95
CA GLU A 36 2.33 6.63 10.35
C GLU A 36 2.32 6.92 8.84
N ILE A 37 1.18 6.75 8.17
CA ILE A 37 1.06 6.88 6.72
C ILE A 37 0.83 8.35 6.36
N THR A 38 1.82 8.96 5.71
CA THR A 38 1.73 10.36 5.29
C THR A 38 1.08 10.51 3.93
N THR A 39 1.31 9.55 3.03
CA THR A 39 0.76 9.62 1.67
C THR A 39 0.75 8.25 0.99
N SER A 40 0.01 8.17 -0.10
CA SER A 40 -0.02 7.00 -0.98
C SER A 40 0.16 7.44 -2.43
N ARG A 41 0.74 6.56 -3.25
CA ARG A 41 0.86 6.81 -4.70
C ARG A 41 0.65 5.54 -5.50
N ILE A 42 0.16 5.70 -6.72
CA ILE A 42 -0.03 4.61 -7.68
C ILE A 42 1.05 4.74 -8.76
N VAL A 43 1.88 3.71 -8.92
CA VAL A 43 2.94 3.64 -9.90
C VAL A 43 2.60 2.57 -10.94
N PRO A 44 2.55 2.89 -12.24
CA PRO A 44 2.32 1.88 -13.27
C PRO A 44 3.48 0.88 -13.29
N LEU A 45 3.15 -0.41 -13.31
CA LEU A 45 4.12 -1.51 -13.29
C LEU A 45 3.93 -2.36 -14.56
N GLY A 46 4.53 -1.87 -15.65
CA GLY A 46 4.34 -2.42 -16.99
C GLY A 46 2.96 -2.11 -17.58
N LYS A 47 2.52 -2.91 -18.56
CA LYS A 47 1.30 -2.62 -19.34
C LYS A 47 -0.01 -2.99 -18.65
N ARG A 48 0.02 -3.89 -17.66
CA ARG A 48 -1.20 -4.51 -17.11
C ARG A 48 -1.34 -4.44 -15.61
N ASN A 49 -0.30 -4.01 -14.90
CA ASN A 49 -0.31 -3.95 -13.44
C ASN A 49 0.00 -2.54 -12.99
N HIS A 50 -0.54 -2.18 -11.84
CA HIS A 50 -0.22 -0.95 -11.13
C HIS A 50 0.25 -1.34 -9.74
N ARG A 51 1.09 -0.51 -9.17
CA ARG A 51 1.65 -0.70 -7.85
C ARG A 51 1.15 0.42 -6.96
N LEU A 52 0.40 0.05 -5.95
CA LEU A 52 0.02 0.95 -4.88
C LEU A 52 1.15 0.96 -3.85
N GLU A 53 1.72 2.12 -3.60
CA GLU A 53 2.79 2.33 -2.64
C GLU A 53 2.28 3.19 -1.48
N LEU A 54 2.55 2.75 -0.25
CA LEU A 54 2.33 3.58 0.95
C LEU A 54 3.66 4.16 1.40
N LEU A 55 3.61 5.45 1.69
CA LEU A 55 4.72 6.22 2.22
C LEU A 55 4.41 6.56 3.68
N ILE A 56 5.31 6.15 4.55
CA ILE A 56 5.32 6.50 5.97
C ILE A 56 6.24 7.70 6.13
N GLY A 57 5.96 8.58 7.09
CA GLY A 57 6.70 9.84 7.30
C GLY A 57 8.24 9.72 7.26
N ASN A 58 8.90 10.82 6.91
CA ASN A 58 10.36 11.05 6.78
C ASN A 58 11.19 10.00 6.00
N LEU A 59 10.59 8.92 5.52
CA LEU A 59 11.24 7.89 4.73
C LEU A 59 11.03 8.20 3.24
N GLN A 60 12.13 8.39 2.51
CA GLN A 60 12.10 8.51 1.05
C GLN A 60 11.81 7.17 0.34
N ALA A 61 11.66 6.07 1.10
CA ALA A 61 11.37 4.75 0.59
C ALA A 61 9.91 4.35 0.92
N PRO A 62 9.18 3.72 0.00
CA PRO A 62 7.89 3.14 0.33
C PRO A 62 8.09 2.02 1.34
N VAL A 63 7.22 1.95 2.33
CA VAL A 63 7.27 0.89 3.35
C VAL A 63 6.43 -0.30 2.92
N PHE A 64 5.48 -0.05 2.01
CA PHE A 64 4.62 -1.06 1.45
C PHE A 64 4.40 -0.86 -0.05
N SER A 65 4.30 -1.98 -0.75
CA SER A 65 3.95 -2.04 -2.17
C SER A 65 2.98 -3.20 -2.44
N LEU A 66 1.85 -2.90 -3.06
CA LEU A 66 0.90 -3.89 -3.57
C LEU A 66 0.78 -3.81 -5.07
N VAL A 67 0.96 -4.94 -5.76
CA VAL A 67 0.69 -5.03 -7.19
C VAL A 67 -0.79 -5.39 -7.39
N LEU A 68 -1.52 -4.48 -8.01
CA LEU A 68 -2.95 -4.57 -8.30
C LEU A 68 -3.20 -4.44 -9.80
N LYS A 69 -4.38 -4.85 -10.26
CA LYS A 69 -4.87 -4.43 -11.58
C LYS A 69 -5.15 -2.92 -11.58
N PRO A 70 -5.16 -2.25 -12.74
CA PRO A 70 -5.32 -0.79 -12.82
C PRO A 70 -6.59 -0.28 -12.12
N ALA A 71 -7.73 -0.93 -12.37
CA ALA A 71 -9.00 -0.55 -11.74
C ALA A 71 -8.97 -0.72 -10.21
N GLU A 72 -8.43 -1.85 -9.74
CA GLU A 72 -8.29 -2.13 -8.31
C GLU A 72 -7.35 -1.12 -7.63
N ALA A 73 -6.24 -0.76 -8.27
CA ALA A 73 -5.30 0.24 -7.78
C ALA A 73 -5.97 1.61 -7.63
N LEU A 74 -6.74 2.04 -8.63
CA LEU A 74 -7.47 3.32 -8.57
C LEU A 74 -8.52 3.33 -7.47
N THR A 75 -9.35 2.29 -7.35
CA THR A 75 -10.36 2.20 -6.29
C THR A 75 -9.74 2.17 -4.90
N THR A 76 -8.66 1.40 -4.73
CA THR A 76 -7.97 1.27 -3.44
C THR A 76 -7.24 2.55 -3.06
N GLY A 77 -6.56 3.17 -4.02
CA GLY A 77 -5.90 4.46 -3.83
C GLY A 77 -6.89 5.58 -3.50
N ALA A 78 -8.05 5.64 -4.16
CA ALA A 78 -9.09 6.62 -3.83
C ALA A 78 -9.61 6.43 -2.40
N LYS A 79 -9.88 5.19 -1.97
CA LYS A 79 -10.29 4.89 -0.59
C LYS A 79 -9.24 5.32 0.42
N LEU A 80 -7.96 5.03 0.15
CA LEU A 80 -6.85 5.46 0.99
C LEU A 80 -6.75 6.97 1.10
N THR A 81 -6.84 7.68 -0.03
CA THR A 81 -6.84 9.15 -0.03
C THR A 81 -8.01 9.69 0.78
N THR A 82 -9.20 9.11 0.68
CA THR A 82 -10.34 9.49 1.52
C THR A 82 -10.05 9.25 2.99
N ILE A 83 -9.49 8.10 3.36
CA ILE A 83 -9.19 7.77 4.77
C ILE A 83 -8.08 8.67 5.34
N LEU A 84 -7.06 9.00 4.55
CA LEU A 84 -5.92 9.84 4.97
C LEU A 84 -6.28 11.33 5.06
N ASN A 85 -7.34 11.78 4.39
CA ASN A 85 -7.81 13.17 4.42
C ASN A 85 -9.13 13.34 5.22
N ALA A 86 -9.65 12.27 5.84
CA ALA A 86 -10.85 12.30 6.67
C ALA A 86 -10.52 12.72 8.10
#